data_AF-A0A3D0GUM7-F1
#
_entry.id   AF-A0A3D0GUM7-F1
#
_cell.length_a   1.000
_cell.length_b   1.000
_cell.length_c   1.000
_cell.angle_alpha   90.00
_cell.angle_beta   90.00
_cell.angle_gamma   90.00
#
_symmetry.space_group_name_H-M   'P 1'
#
loop_
_entity.id
_entity.type
_entity.pdbx_description
1 polymer ?
#
loop_
_entity_poly.entity_id
_entity_poly.type
_entity_poly.pdbx_seq_one_letter_code
_entity_poly.pdbx_strand_id
1 'polypeptide(L)'
;MNIKIKYLNDQIKKLEYIDGKSDWIDLRSAERIELKAGEFKLIPLGIAMELPEGYEAHVAPRSSTFKNFGILQANSIGIIDSSYCGDNDWWYFPALAMRDTVIEVNDRICQFRIMENQPHIDFEPVEHLTGKDRGGFGSTGKG
;
A
#
# COMPACT_ATOMS: atom_id res chain seq x y z
N MET A 1 8.14 17.75 -8.36
CA MET A 1 7.74 16.43 -8.90
C MET A 1 6.23 16.39 -8.93
N ASN A 2 5.63 15.92 -10.03
CA ASN A 2 4.17 15.92 -10.21
C ASN A 2 3.71 14.48 -10.47
N ILE A 3 2.57 14.09 -9.89
CA ILE A 3 1.88 12.81 -10.15
C ILE A 3 0.60 13.14 -10.91
N LYS A 4 0.34 12.48 -12.05
CA LYS A 4 -0.99 12.58 -12.68
C LYS A 4 -1.92 11.60 -11.98
N ILE A 5 -3.13 12.05 -11.67
CA ILE A 5 -4.11 11.24 -10.93
C ILE A 5 -5.47 11.33 -11.60
N LYS A 6 -6.09 10.16 -11.79
CA LYS A 6 -7.48 10.00 -12.21
C LYS A 6 -8.29 9.53 -11.02
N TYR A 7 -9.43 10.17 -10.78
CA TYR A 7 -10.39 9.75 -9.78
C TYR A 7 -11.52 8.96 -10.44
N LEU A 8 -12.04 7.95 -9.74
CA LEU A 8 -13.13 7.11 -10.24
C LEU A 8 -14.39 7.92 -10.55
N ASN A 9 -14.71 8.90 -9.70
CA ASN A 9 -15.83 9.84 -9.85
C ASN A 9 -15.67 11.03 -8.88
N ASP A 10 -16.59 11.99 -8.95
CA ASP A 10 -16.58 13.21 -8.12
C ASP A 10 -16.94 12.99 -6.65
N GLN A 11 -17.34 11.78 -6.24
CA GLN A 11 -17.60 11.45 -4.84
C GLN A 11 -16.31 11.18 -4.06
N ILE A 12 -15.23 10.82 -4.75
CA ILE A 12 -13.92 10.58 -4.13
C ILE A 12 -13.29 11.92 -3.75
N LYS A 13 -13.11 12.13 -2.45
CA LYS A 13 -12.41 13.33 -1.95
C LYS A 13 -10.98 13.32 -2.48
N LYS A 14 -10.60 14.43 -3.11
CA LYS A 14 -9.26 14.63 -3.65
C LYS A 14 -8.21 14.38 -2.57
N LEU A 15 -7.10 13.78 -2.98
CA LEU A 15 -5.94 13.57 -2.13
C LEU A 15 -5.25 14.90 -1.87
N GLU A 16 -4.77 15.06 -0.64
CA GLU A 16 -4.11 16.27 -0.17
C GLU A 16 -2.79 15.88 0.50
N TYR A 17 -1.72 16.55 0.10
CA TYR A 17 -0.46 16.50 0.84
C TYR A 17 -0.54 17.50 1.99
N ILE A 18 -0.42 17.02 3.24
CA ILE A 18 -0.51 17.87 4.43
C ILE A 18 0.89 18.07 4.98
N ASP A 19 1.48 19.22 4.63
CA ASP A 19 2.83 19.58 5.04
C ASP A 19 2.99 19.60 6.57
N GLY A 20 4.16 19.16 7.04
CA GLY A 20 4.50 19.09 8.47
C GLY A 20 3.78 18.02 9.29
N LYS A 21 2.94 17.16 8.69
CA LYS A 21 2.21 16.10 9.41
C LYS A 21 2.73 14.69 9.13
N SER A 22 2.90 14.35 7.86
CA SER A 22 3.42 13.05 7.42
C SER A 22 3.87 13.14 5.97
N ASP A 23 4.94 12.43 5.64
CA ASP A 23 5.40 12.27 4.26
C ASP A 23 4.55 11.24 3.48
N TRP A 24 3.59 10.60 4.15
CA TRP A 24 2.64 9.67 3.54
C TRP A 24 1.27 10.33 3.34
N ILE A 25 0.61 10.00 2.23
CA ILE A 25 -0.68 10.54 1.83
C ILE A 25 -1.77 9.51 2.12
N ASP A 26 -2.79 9.89 2.89
CA ASP A 26 -3.91 9.01 3.23
C ASP A 26 -4.75 8.66 1.98
N LEU A 27 -4.99 7.38 1.75
CA LEU A 27 -5.89 6.84 0.72
C LEU A 27 -7.23 6.43 1.32
N ARG A 28 -8.26 6.42 0.47
CA ARG A 28 -9.66 6.35 0.89
C ARG A 28 -10.39 5.16 0.29
N SER A 29 -11.40 4.63 0.98
CA SER A 29 -12.35 3.68 0.35
C SER A 29 -13.21 4.41 -0.68
N ALA A 30 -13.36 3.82 -1.86
CA ALA A 30 -14.18 4.38 -2.94
C ALA A 30 -15.66 3.99 -2.87
N GLU A 31 -15.98 2.97 -2.09
CA GLU A 31 -17.35 2.51 -1.89
C GLU A 31 -17.57 2.14 -0.42
N ARG A 32 -18.85 2.00 -0.05
CA ARG A 32 -19.22 1.47 1.26
C ARG A 32 -19.06 -0.05 1.26
N ILE A 33 -18.36 -0.56 2.27
CA ILE A 33 -18.04 -1.97 2.43
C ILE A 33 -18.55 -2.47 3.78
N GLU A 34 -19.24 -3.60 3.78
CA GLU A 34 -19.47 -4.39 4.99
C GLU A 34 -18.68 -5.70 4.85
N LEU A 35 -17.97 -6.09 5.91
CA LEU A 35 -17.28 -7.37 5.98
C LEU A 35 -17.59 -8.05 7.30
N LYS A 36 -17.81 -9.37 7.24
CA LYS A 36 -17.85 -10.25 8.39
C LYS A 36 -16.45 -10.70 8.78
N ALA A 37 -16.28 -11.06 10.06
CA ALA A 37 -15.02 -11.63 10.52
C ALA A 37 -14.58 -12.83 9.64
N GLY A 38 -13.35 -12.79 9.16
CA GLY A 38 -12.76 -13.79 8.25
C GLY A 38 -12.95 -13.50 6.77
N GLU A 39 -13.78 -12.53 6.38
CA GLU A 39 -13.97 -12.18 4.98
C GLU A 39 -12.79 -11.38 4.42
N PHE A 40 -12.51 -11.62 3.14
CA PHE A 40 -11.53 -10.90 2.36
C PHE A 40 -12.21 -10.05 1.29
N LYS A 41 -11.69 -8.84 1.05
CA LYS A 41 -12.08 -8.02 -0.10
C LYS A 41 -10.93 -7.16 -0.61
N LEU A 42 -10.83 -7.04 -1.93
CA LEU A 42 -10.08 -5.97 -2.58
C LEU A 42 -10.91 -4.68 -2.52
N ILE A 43 -10.60 -3.81 -1.59
CA ILE A 43 -11.31 -2.55 -1.41
C ILE A 43 -10.80 -1.53 -2.44
N PRO A 44 -11.64 -1.01 -3.34
CA PRO A 44 -11.22 -0.02 -4.32
C PRO A 44 -10.84 1.29 -3.64
N LEU A 45 -9.72 1.89 -4.05
CA LEU A 45 -9.25 3.18 -3.53
C LEU A 45 -9.68 4.37 -4.38
N GLY A 46 -10.31 4.12 -5.53
CA GLY A 46 -10.96 5.14 -6.35
C GLY A 46 -9.99 6.07 -7.08
N ILE A 47 -8.73 5.63 -7.20
CA ILE A 47 -7.64 6.38 -7.82
C ILE A 47 -6.86 5.49 -8.79
N ALA A 48 -6.42 6.07 -9.89
CA ALA A 48 -5.37 5.55 -10.76
C ALA A 48 -4.32 6.66 -10.94
N MET A 49 -3.04 6.30 -11.05
CA MET A 49 -1.96 7.29 -11.05
C MET A 49 -0.88 6.97 -12.08
N GLU A 50 -0.33 8.02 -12.68
CA GLU A 50 0.93 7.97 -13.42
C GLU A 50 2.02 8.53 -12.50
N LEU A 51 2.86 7.64 -11.97
CA LEU A 51 4.00 8.01 -11.13
C LEU A 51 5.13 8.60 -12.00
N PRO A 52 6.03 9.42 -11.42
CA PRO A 52 7.24 9.86 -12.11
C PRO A 52 8.08 8.65 -12.54
N GLU A 53 8.73 8.77 -13.69
CA GLU A 53 9.64 7.73 -14.19
C GLU A 53 10.72 7.41 -13.16
N GLY A 54 10.98 6.11 -12.95
CA GLY A 54 11.97 5.62 -11.98
C GLY A 54 11.48 5.56 -10.54
N TYR A 55 10.16 5.70 -10.29
CA TYR A 55 9.57 5.57 -8.97
C TYR A 55 8.53 4.45 -8.90
N GLU A 56 8.36 3.91 -7.71
CA GLU A 56 7.27 3.01 -7.32
C GLU A 56 6.53 3.59 -6.10
N ALA A 57 5.29 3.19 -5.89
CA ALA A 57 4.53 3.59 -4.70
C ALA A 57 4.37 2.44 -3.72
N HIS A 58 4.48 2.76 -2.42
CA HIS A 58 4.31 1.83 -1.32
C HIS A 58 3.04 2.18 -0.57
N VAL A 59 2.12 1.21 -0.45
CA VAL A 59 0.83 1.37 0.24
C VAL A 59 0.82 0.54 1.51
N ALA A 60 0.57 1.18 2.64
CA ALA A 60 0.56 0.55 3.96
C ALA A 60 -0.71 0.91 4.75
N PRO A 61 -1.11 0.08 5.73
CA PRO A 61 -2.14 0.47 6.68
C PRO A 61 -1.70 1.72 7.46
N ARG A 62 -2.68 2.51 7.88
CA ARG A 62 -2.46 3.54 8.90
C ARG A 62 -2.35 2.84 10.24
N SER A 63 -1.66 3.45 11.20
CA SER A 63 -1.56 2.89 12.56
C SER A 63 -2.92 2.65 13.22
N SER A 64 -3.93 3.44 12.84
CA SER A 64 -5.31 3.30 13.32
C SER A 64 -6.20 2.39 12.47
N THR A 65 -5.72 1.86 11.34
CA THR A 65 -6.54 1.04 10.43
C THR A 65 -7.14 -0.17 11.13
N PHE A 66 -6.32 -0.95 11.84
CA PHE A 66 -6.82 -2.09 12.61
C PHE A 66 -7.73 -1.66 13.76
N LYS A 67 -7.35 -0.61 14.50
CA LYS A 67 -8.14 -0.09 15.63
C LYS A 67 -9.54 0.36 15.21
N ASN A 68 -9.64 1.07 14.09
CA ASN A 68 -10.89 1.68 13.63
C ASN A 68 -11.72 0.66 12.85
N PHE A 69 -11.10 -0.07 11.92
CA PHE A 69 -11.82 -0.90 10.94
C PHE A 69 -11.64 -2.40 11.17
N GLY A 70 -10.75 -2.84 12.07
CA GLY A 70 -10.56 -4.26 12.34
C GLY A 70 -10.00 -5.05 11.17
N ILE A 71 -9.37 -4.38 10.19
CA ILE A 71 -8.82 -5.01 8.98
C ILE A 71 -7.30 -5.06 9.01
N LEU A 72 -6.75 -6.12 8.44
CA LEU A 72 -5.34 -6.26 8.10
C LEU A 72 -5.16 -6.12 6.59
N GLN A 73 -4.02 -5.59 6.15
CA GLN A 73 -3.62 -5.63 4.76
C GLN A 73 -2.93 -6.97 4.48
N ALA A 74 -3.56 -7.82 3.66
CA ALA A 74 -3.16 -9.21 3.48
C ALA A 74 -1.77 -9.37 2.84
N ASN A 75 -1.31 -8.38 2.06
CA ASN A 75 0.03 -8.37 1.44
C ASN A 75 1.06 -7.54 2.23
N SER A 76 0.77 -7.16 3.47
CA SER A 76 1.60 -6.29 4.31
C SER A 76 1.78 -4.87 3.74
N ILE A 77 2.59 -4.73 2.69
CA ILE A 77 2.85 -3.49 1.95
C ILE A 77 2.53 -3.75 0.48
N GLY A 78 1.68 -2.92 -0.11
CA GLY A 78 1.40 -2.94 -1.54
C GLY A 78 2.49 -2.18 -2.28
N ILE A 79 3.05 -2.78 -3.33
CA ILE A 79 3.98 -2.12 -4.23
C ILE A 79 3.23 -1.84 -5.53
N ILE A 80 3.23 -0.58 -5.96
CA ILE A 80 2.64 -0.15 -7.23
C ILE A 80 3.76 0.30 -8.14
N ASP A 81 3.97 -0.46 -9.20
CA ASP A 81 4.97 -0.15 -10.23
C ASP A 81 4.56 1.07 -11.07
N SER A 82 5.52 1.83 -11.57
CA SER A 82 5.26 3.00 -12.44
C SER A 82 4.57 2.64 -13.76
N SER A 83 4.69 1.40 -14.22
CA SER A 83 3.97 0.88 -15.39
C SER A 83 2.49 0.61 -15.13
N TYR A 84 2.04 0.56 -13.87
CA TYR A 84 0.63 0.42 -13.49
C TYR A 84 -0.08 1.79 -13.54
N CYS A 85 -0.09 2.39 -14.72
CA CYS A 85 -0.51 3.77 -14.99
C CYS A 85 -1.61 3.90 -16.05
N GLY A 86 -2.20 2.79 -16.46
CA GLY A 86 -3.31 2.75 -17.41
C GLY A 86 -4.59 3.38 -16.86
N ASP A 87 -5.48 3.76 -17.78
CA ASP A 87 -6.74 4.44 -17.48
C ASP A 87 -7.71 3.64 -16.59
N ASN A 88 -7.49 2.32 -16.47
CA ASN A 88 -8.26 1.39 -15.67
C ASN A 88 -7.42 0.70 -14.57
N ASP A 89 -6.17 1.14 -14.36
CA ASP A 89 -5.26 0.61 -13.35
C ASP A 89 -5.59 1.22 -11.97
N TRP A 90 -6.80 0.93 -11.51
CA TRP A 90 -7.29 1.37 -10.21
C TRP A 90 -6.50 0.71 -9.09
N TRP A 91 -6.21 1.48 -8.03
CA TRP A 91 -5.53 0.96 -6.85
C TRP A 91 -6.53 0.31 -5.90
N TYR A 92 -6.06 -0.74 -5.19
CA TYR A 92 -6.87 -1.52 -4.26
C TYR A 92 -6.12 -1.75 -2.94
N PHE A 93 -6.89 -1.89 -1.86
CA PHE A 93 -6.40 -2.33 -0.57
C PHE A 93 -6.91 -3.76 -0.28
N PRO A 94 -6.04 -4.78 -0.22
CA PRO A 94 -6.44 -6.16 0.07
C PRO A 94 -6.73 -6.35 1.56
N ALA A 95 -7.98 -6.16 1.95
CA ALA A 95 -8.42 -6.23 3.34
C ALA A 95 -8.81 -7.65 3.74
N LEU A 96 -8.27 -8.12 4.87
CA LEU A 96 -8.80 -9.25 5.63
C LEU A 96 -9.44 -8.73 6.92
N ALA A 97 -10.74 -9.00 7.11
CA ALA A 97 -11.47 -8.57 8.30
C ALA A 97 -11.23 -9.51 9.48
N MET A 98 -10.79 -8.97 10.61
CA MET A 98 -10.57 -9.72 11.86
C MET A 98 -11.75 -9.60 12.84
N ARG A 99 -12.74 -8.77 12.50
CA ARG A 99 -14.04 -8.62 13.16
C ARG A 99 -15.04 -8.06 12.17
N ASP A 100 -16.33 -8.20 12.45
CA ASP A 100 -17.39 -7.51 11.71
C ASP A 100 -17.10 -6.01 11.65
N THR A 101 -17.18 -5.43 10.46
CA THR A 101 -16.80 -4.05 10.22
C THR A 101 -17.56 -3.42 9.07
N VAL A 102 -17.66 -2.11 9.12
CA VAL A 102 -18.22 -1.26 8.08
C VAL A 102 -17.19 -0.17 7.78
N ILE A 103 -16.92 0.02 6.49
CA ILE A 103 -16.04 1.06 5.98
C ILE A 103 -16.89 1.93 5.07
N GLU A 104 -16.97 3.22 5.37
CA GLU A 104 -17.77 4.16 4.60
C GLU A 104 -16.98 4.75 3.43
N VAL A 105 -17.70 5.31 2.46
CA VAL A 105 -17.07 6.04 1.35
C VAL A 105 -16.21 7.17 1.92
N ASN A 106 -15.00 7.34 1.40
CA ASN A 106 -14.00 8.33 1.81
C ASN A 106 -13.30 8.08 3.16
N ASP A 107 -13.59 6.98 3.85
CA ASP A 107 -12.82 6.59 5.04
C ASP A 107 -11.36 6.35 4.69
N ARG A 108 -10.46 6.90 5.50
CA ARG A 108 -9.01 6.80 5.29
C ARG A 108 -8.49 5.50 5.87
N ILE A 109 -8.33 4.49 5.03
CA ILE A 109 -8.03 3.10 5.45
C ILE A 109 -6.55 2.71 5.28
N CYS A 110 -5.82 3.39 4.40
CA CYS A 110 -4.40 3.16 4.17
C CYS A 110 -3.72 4.48 3.79
N GLN A 111 -2.43 4.44 3.52
CA GLN A 111 -1.62 5.59 3.15
C GLN A 111 -0.54 5.14 2.19
N PHE A 112 -0.03 6.05 1.36
CA PHE A 112 1.07 5.75 0.45
C PHE A 112 2.18 6.79 0.44
N ARG A 113 3.36 6.37 0.00
CA ARG A 113 4.47 7.23 -0.42
C ARG A 113 5.06 6.71 -1.73
N ILE A 114 5.89 7.52 -2.39
CA ILE A 114 6.73 7.04 -3.51
C ILE A 114 8.17 6.87 -3.06
N MET A 115 8.89 5.97 -3.74
CA MET A 115 10.33 5.74 -3.58
C MET A 115 10.96 5.51 -4.94
N GLU A 116 12.25 5.84 -5.06
CA GLU A 116 13.02 5.52 -6.26
C GLU A 116 13.16 4.00 -6.41
N ASN A 117 13.06 3.53 -7.64
CA ASN A 117 13.29 2.14 -7.98
C ASN A 117 14.71 1.72 -7.58
N GLN A 118 14.88 0.45 -7.25
CA GLN A 118 16.22 -0.11 -7.10
C GLN A 118 17.04 0.09 -8.39
N PRO A 119 18.37 0.24 -8.29
CA PRO A 119 19.22 0.28 -9.48
C PRO A 119 19.11 -1.02 -10.27
N HIS A 120 19.48 -0.97 -11.56
CA HIS A 120 19.68 -2.18 -12.35
C HIS A 120 20.71 -3.09 -11.69
N ILE A 121 20.41 -4.38 -11.60
CA ILE A 121 21.31 -5.40 -11.03
C ILE A 121 21.43 -6.58 -11.99
N ASP A 122 22.63 -7.15 -12.05
CA ASP A 122 22.89 -8.40 -12.76
C ASP A 122 23.23 -9.48 -11.74
N PHE A 123 22.71 -10.69 -11.95
CA PHE A 123 23.00 -11.82 -11.09
C PHE A 123 24.21 -12.59 -11.62
N GLU A 124 25.31 -12.63 -10.86
CA GLU A 124 26.51 -13.41 -11.15
C GLU A 124 26.49 -14.73 -10.36
N PRO A 125 26.26 -15.90 -11.00
CA PRO A 125 26.27 -17.18 -10.30
C PRO A 125 27.70 -17.59 -9.93
N VAL A 126 27.90 -18.02 -8.68
CA VAL A 126 29.19 -18.50 -8.15
C VAL A 126 29.03 -19.82 -7.41
N GLU A 127 30.10 -20.64 -7.36
CA GLU A 127 30.09 -21.90 -6.60
C GLU A 127 30.10 -21.68 -5.09
N HIS A 128 30.77 -20.61 -4.62
CA HIS A 128 30.92 -20.30 -3.20
C HIS A 128 30.85 -18.79 -2.91
N LEU A 129 30.14 -18.41 -1.84
CA LEU A 129 30.17 -17.06 -1.27
C LEU A 129 31.28 -16.96 -0.21
N THR A 130 31.88 -15.78 -0.05
CA THR A 130 33.03 -15.56 0.86
C THR A 130 32.66 -14.99 2.23
N GLY A 131 31.39 -14.57 2.41
CA GLY A 131 30.89 -14.03 3.67
C GLY A 131 30.75 -15.10 4.76
N LYS A 132 30.81 -14.68 6.03
CA LYS A 132 30.45 -15.56 7.16
C LYS A 132 28.93 -15.67 7.27
N ASP A 133 28.46 -16.86 7.64
CA ASP A 133 27.06 -17.07 7.96
C ASP A 133 26.64 -16.20 9.14
N ARG A 134 25.69 -15.29 8.90
CA ARG A 134 25.12 -14.42 9.94
C ARG A 134 24.16 -15.17 10.89
N GLY A 135 23.48 -16.18 10.39
CA GLY A 135 22.28 -16.75 11.04
C GLY A 135 21.04 -15.82 10.94
N GLY A 136 19.87 -16.34 11.33
CA GLY A 136 18.57 -15.65 11.27
C GLY A 136 17.48 -16.40 12.04
N PHE A 137 16.23 -15.94 11.97
CA PHE A 137 15.06 -16.58 12.61
C PHE A 137 15.16 -16.76 14.15
N GLY A 138 15.64 -15.73 14.85
CA GLY A 138 15.76 -15.77 16.31
C GLY A 138 17.06 -16.39 16.82
N SER A 139 18.10 -16.44 15.98
CA SER A 139 19.46 -16.89 16.36
C SER A 139 20.10 -16.11 17.51
N THR A 140 19.55 -14.95 17.89
CA THR A 140 19.99 -14.14 19.04
C THR A 140 19.19 -14.42 20.33
N GLY A 141 18.26 -15.39 20.31
CA GLY A 141 17.38 -15.71 21.44
C GLY A 141 16.17 -14.77 21.59
N LYS A 142 15.24 -15.14 22.48
CA LYS A 142 14.16 -14.28 22.98
C LYS A 142 14.70 -13.56 24.21
N GLY A 143 15.14 -12.31 24.06
CA GLY A 143 15.43 -11.45 25.22
C GLY A 143 14.18 -11.22 26.06
#